data_AF-U1Y0I5-F1
#
_entry.id   AF-U1Y0I5-F1
#
_cell.length_a   1.000
_cell.length_b   1.000
_cell.length_c   1.000
_cell.angle_alpha   90.00
_cell.angle_beta   90.00
_cell.angle_gamma   90.00
#
_symmetry.space_group_name_H-M   'P 1'
#
loop_
_entity.id
_entity.type
_entity.pdbx_description
1 polymer ?
#
loop_
_entity_poly.entity_id
_entity_poly.type
_entity_poly.pdbx_seq_one_letter_code
_entity_poly.pdbx_strand_id
1 'polypeptide(L)' 'MILEYVIALIVPFILAAVISRVSLNIWVGAIATLGIMMAAFNGPYQPLPVILLGVISGLSGTYAGYRWIRGISLTK' A
#
# COMPACT_ATOMS: atom_id res chain seq x y z
N MET A 1 -1.65 15.78 13.07
CA MET A 1 -3.08 15.40 12.93
C MET A 1 -3.53 15.34 11.47
N ILE A 2 -3.98 16.42 10.81
CA ILE A 2 -4.52 16.33 9.44
C ILE A 2 -3.49 15.80 8.44
N LEU A 3 -2.24 16.27 8.53
CA LEU A 3 -1.16 15.84 7.65
C LEU A 3 -0.87 14.33 7.76
N GLU A 4 -0.92 13.77 8.97
CA GLU A 4 -0.68 12.33 9.20
C GLU A 4 -1.80 11.48 8.58
N TYR A 5 -3.05 11.94 8.65
CA TYR A 5 -4.17 11.25 8.00
C TYR A 5 -4.05 11.28 6.47
N VAL A 6 -3.65 12.42 5.89
CA VAL A 6 -3.45 12.55 4.45
C VAL A 6 -2.31 11.64 3.98
N ILE A 7 -1.20 11.64 4.72
CA ILE A 7 -0.04 10.79 4.41
C ILE A 7 -0.40 9.31 4.55
N ALA A 8 -1.08 8.91 5.63
CA ALA A 8 -1.54 7.55 5.84
C ALA A 8 -2.60 7.10 4.83
N LEU A 9 -3.26 8.02 4.12
CA LEU A 9 -4.21 7.66 3.08
C LEU A 9 -3.54 7.57 1.70
N ILE A 10 -2.60 8.45 1.38
CA ILE A 10 -2.02 8.53 0.03
C ILE A 10 -0.81 7.59 -0.11
N VAL A 11 0.08 7.59 0.88
CA VAL A 11 1.37 6.90 0.76
C VAL A 11 1.24 5.38 0.68
N PRO A 12 0.46 4.69 1.54
CA PRO A 12 0.29 3.24 1.45
C PRO A 12 -0.41 2.83 0.15
N PHE A 13 -1.38 3.63 -0.32
CA PHE A 13 -2.07 3.37 -1.59
C PHE A 13 -1.10 3.35 -2.77
N ILE A 14 -0.30 4.40 -2.92
CA ILE A 14 0.66 4.53 -4.02
C ILE A 14 1.72 3.44 -3.92
N LEU A 15 2.28 3.21 -2.74
CA LEU A 15 3.28 2.17 -2.51
C LEU A 15 2.75 0.78 -2.89
N ALA A 16 1.58 0.42 -2.38
CA ALA A 16 0.97 -0.87 -2.69
C ALA A 16 0.71 -1.02 -4.19
N ALA A 17 0.12 -0.01 -4.83
CA ALA A 17 -0.19 -0.06 -6.25
C ALA A 17 1.06 -0.18 -7.13
N VAL A 18 2.11 0.59 -6.83
CA VAL A 18 3.37 0.59 -7.60
C VAL A 18 4.15 -0.69 -7.35
N ILE A 19 4.33 -1.11 -6.10
CA ILE A 19 5.11 -2.31 -5.79
C ILE A 19 4.41 -3.54 -6.33
N SER A 20 3.09 -3.69 -6.14
CA SER A 20 2.35 -4.81 -6.74
C SER A 20 2.53 -4.87 -8.24
N ARG A 21 2.53 -3.72 -8.94
CA ARG A 21 2.75 -3.64 -10.39
C ARG A 21 4.16 -4.07 -10.78
N VAL A 22 5.19 -3.57 -10.09
CA VAL A 22 6.60 -3.85 -10.40
C VAL A 22 6.97 -5.30 -10.09
N SER A 23 6.46 -5.85 -8.98
CA SER A 23 6.72 -7.23 -8.59
C SER A 23 5.89 -8.26 -9.37
N LEU A 24 4.89 -7.80 -10.14
CA LEU A 24 3.83 -8.63 -10.74
C LEU A 24 3.17 -9.58 -9.72
N ASN A 25 3.26 -9.26 -8.44
CA ASN A 25 2.81 -10.10 -7.34
C ASN A 25 2.17 -9.26 -6.24
N ILE A 26 0.87 -9.52 -6.05
CA ILE A 26 -0.01 -8.82 -5.12
C ILE A 26 0.51 -8.96 -3.68
N TRP A 27 0.96 -10.16 -3.30
CA TRP A 27 1.46 -10.45 -1.95
C TRP A 27 2.75 -9.70 -1.64
N VAL A 28 3.66 -9.61 -2.61
CA VAL A 28 4.90 -8.85 -2.46
C VAL A 28 4.60 -7.36 -2.25
N GLY A 29 3.64 -6.80 -3.00
CA GLY A 29 3.22 -5.42 -2.82
C GLY A 29 2.60 -5.14 -1.45
N ALA A 30 1.73 -6.03 -0.97
CA ALA A 30 1.11 -5.89 0.35
C ALA A 30 2.13 -5.99 1.49
N ILE A 31 3.00 -7.01 1.47
CA ILE A 31 4.01 -7.23 2.52
C ILE A 31 5.04 -6.10 2.54
N ALA A 32 5.55 -5.69 1.36
CA ALA A 32 6.52 -4.60 1.27
C ALA A 32 5.90 -3.28 1.74
N THR A 33 4.65 -2.99 1.38
CA THR A 33 3.97 -1.78 1.85
C THR A 33 3.82 -1.78 3.37
N LEU A 34 3.40 -2.90 3.98
CA LEU A 34 3.33 -3.02 5.44
C LEU A 34 4.69 -2.81 6.10
N GLY A 35 5.76 -3.43 5.59
CA GLY A 35 7.11 -3.25 6.11
C GLY A 35 7.60 -1.80 6.02
N ILE A 36 7.36 -1.14 4.89
CA ILE A 36 7.71 0.27 4.69
C ILE A 36 6.89 1.16 5.63
N MET A 37 5.60 0.86 5.84
CA MET A 37 4.78 1.61 6.80
C MET A 37 5.27 1.47 8.23
N MET A 38 5.67 0.25 8.64
CA MET A 38 6.23 0.03 9.97
C MET A 38 7.54 0.80 10.17
N ALA A 39 8.44 0.77 9.18
CA ALA A 39 9.76 1.39 9.26
C ALA A 39 9.73 2.92 9.11
N ALA A 40 8.94 3.45 8.18
CA ALA A 40 8.94 4.88 7.85
C ALA A 40 8.05 5.72 8.77
N PHE A 41 7.01 5.13 9.36
CA PHE A 41 6.00 5.86 10.13
C PHE A 41 6.00 5.56 11.63
N ASN A 42 7.01 4.83 12.14
CA ASN A 42 7.02 4.35 13.52
C ASN A 42 5.69 3.64 13.85
N GLY A 43 5.29 2.70 12.99
CA GLY A 43 3.94 2.10 12.97
C GLY A 43 3.34 1.74 14.34
N PRO A 44 4.08 1.15 15.29
CA PRO A 44 3.56 0.80 16.61
C PRO A 44 3.16 2.00 17.50
N TYR A 45 3.73 3.19 17.24
CA TYR A 45 3.53 4.39 18.04
C TYR A 45 2.50 5.35 17.42
N GLN A 46 1.91 4.99 16.28
CA GLN A 46 0.89 5.80 15.63
C GLN A 46 -0.49 5.63 16.28
N PRO A 47 -1.35 6.66 16.24
CA PRO A 47 -2.73 6.53 16.69
C PRO A 47 -3.46 5.45 15.90
N LEU A 48 -4.27 4.64 16.60
CA LEU A 48 -5.05 3.55 16.01
C LEU A 48 -5.81 3.95 14.72
N PRO A 49 -6.48 5.13 14.65
CA PRO A 49 -7.17 5.56 13.44
C PRO A 49 -6.27 5.72 12.22
N VAL A 50 -5.02 6.16 12.41
CA VAL A 50 -4.05 6.38 11.33
C VAL A 50 -3.55 5.04 10.80
N ILE A 51 -3.32 4.07 11.69
CA ILE A 51 -2.96 2.69 11.33
C ILE A 51 -4.08 2.05 10.49
N LEU A 52 -5.33 2.15 10.95
CA LEU A 52 -6.47 1.59 10.23
C LEU A 52 -6.66 2.23 8.85
N LEU A 53 -6.52 3.56 8.75
CA LEU A 53 -6.52 4.26 7.46
C LEU A 53 -5.39 3.79 6.56
N GLY A 54 -4.20 3.59 7.11
CA GLY A 54 -3.05 3.07 6.38
C GLY A 54 -3.26 1.68 5.81
N VAL A 55 -3.87 0.78 6.59
CA VAL A 55 -4.20 -0.59 6.14
C VAL A 55 -5.26 -0.57 5.05
N ILE A 56 -6.35 0.18 5.24
CA ILE A 56 -7.43 0.30 4.23
C ILE A 56 -6.88 0.89 2.94
N SER A 57 -6.06 1.94 3.05
CA SER A 57 -5.36 2.57 1.93
C SER A 57 -4.46 1.56 1.20
N GLY A 58 -3.61 0.83 1.92
CA GLY A 58 -2.73 -0.18 1.33
C GLY A 58 -3.48 -1.30 0.63
N LEU A 59 -4.59 -1.78 1.19
CA LEU A 59 -5.45 -2.80 0.56
C LEU A 59 -6.09 -2.28 -0.72
N SER A 60 -6.61 -1.05 -0.70
CA SER A 60 -7.19 -0.42 -1.90
C SER A 60 -6.15 -0.16 -3.00
N GLY A 61 -4.93 0.22 -2.64
CA GLY A 61 -3.79 0.36 -3.56
C GLY A 61 -3.35 -0.98 -4.15
N THR A 62 -3.32 -2.03 -3.32
CA THR A 62 -3.04 -3.40 -3.75
C THR A 62 -4.07 -3.88 -4.77
N TYR A 63 -5.36 -3.60 -4.53
CA TYR A 63 -6.44 -3.92 -5.46
C TYR A 63 -6.34 -3.14 -6.77
N ALA A 64 -6.00 -1.85 -6.71
CA ALA A 64 -5.73 -1.04 -7.91
C ALA A 64 -4.55 -1.61 -8.72
N GLY A 65 -3.45 -1.97 -8.04
CA GLY A 65 -2.31 -2.65 -8.64
C GLY A 65 -2.69 -3.98 -9.29
N TYR A 66 -3.52 -4.79 -8.63
CA TYR A 66 -4.03 -6.05 -9.19
C TYR A 66 -4.84 -5.84 -10.46
N ARG A 67 -5.74 -4.84 -10.47
CA ARG A 67 -6.53 -4.52 -11.67
C ARG A 67 -5.63 -4.06 -12.82
N TRP A 68 -4.57 -3.33 -12.53
CA TRP A 68 -3.57 -2.95 -13.53
C TRP A 68 -2.77 -4.14 -14.08
N ILE A 69 -2.39 -5.10 -13.24
CA ILE A 69 -1.65 -6.30 -13.66
C ILE A 69 -2.55 -7.22 -14.50
N ARG A 70 -3.84 -7.36 -14.16
CA ARG A 70 -4.80 -8.19 -14.91
C ARG A 70 -4.98 -7.80 -16.37
N GLY A 71 -4.61 -6.57 -16.77
CA GLY A 71 -4.64 -6.12 -18.16
C GLY A 71 -3.37 -6.43 -18.95
N ILE A 72 -2.31 -6.91 -18.29
CA ILE A 72 -1.01 -7.18 -18.91
C ILE A 72 -0.92 -8.69 -19.16
N SER A 73 -1.12 -9.10 -20.40
CA SER A 73 -0.79 -10.47 -20.82
C SER A 73 0.71 -10.66 -20.72
N LEU A 74 1.17 -11.42 -19.73
CA LEU A 74 2.58 -11.81 -19.59
C LEU A 74 3.00 -12.93 -20.57
N THR A 75 2.07 -13.35 -21.44
CA THR A 75 2.28 -14.32 -22.50
C THR A 75 2.01 -13.68 -23.85
N LYS A 76 3.04 -13.64 -24.71
CA LYS A 76 2.88 -13.66 -26.16
C LYS A 76 2.59 -15.09 -26.61
#